data_AF-A0A4R5NRB0-F1
#
_entry.id   AF-A0A4R5NRB0-F1
#
_cell.length_a   1.000
_cell.length_b   1.000
_cell.length_c   1.000
_cell.angle_alpha   90.00
_cell.angle_beta   90.00
_cell.angle_gamma   90.00
#
_symmetry.space_group_name_H-M   'P 1'
#
loop_
_entity.id
_entity.type
_entity.pdbx_description
1 polymer ?
#
loop_
_entity_poly.entity_id
_entity_poly.type
_entity_poly.pdbx_seq_one_letter_code
_entity_poly.pdbx_strand_id
1 'polypeptide(L)'
;MSEDATVTVRQLSDAAKHHAVGLFAKFYIQSFRRNKLEILTDYPIVPEMEQINHYITQNNSFHPEQLLSQIQQSYGSYFYDILIQLKQNFRDDGTPSAGSWTKWYSEKFQGLRVEE
;
A
#
# COMPACT_ATOMS: atom_id res chain seq x y z
N MET A 1 -25.83 -16.52 3.53
CA MET A 1 -25.16 -15.21 3.64
C MET A 1 -23.68 -15.51 3.57
N SER A 2 -23.04 -15.29 2.43
CA SER A 2 -21.61 -15.54 2.32
C SER A 2 -20.91 -14.38 2.99
N GLU A 3 -20.38 -14.60 4.19
CA GLU A 3 -19.32 -13.75 4.71
C GLU A 3 -18.21 -13.78 3.65
N ASP A 4 -17.98 -12.66 2.96
CA ASP A 4 -16.80 -12.47 2.12
C ASP A 4 -15.60 -12.80 3.01
N ALA A 5 -15.04 -14.00 2.86
CA ALA A 5 -14.00 -14.51 3.72
C ALA A 5 -12.72 -13.71 3.45
N THR A 6 -12.53 -12.61 4.16
CA THR A 6 -11.33 -11.80 4.03
C THR A 6 -10.19 -12.42 4.83
N VAL A 7 -9.03 -12.55 4.20
CA VAL A 7 -7.84 -13.16 4.77
C VAL A 7 -6.73 -12.13 4.94
N THR A 8 -5.72 -12.44 5.74
CA THR A 8 -4.54 -11.57 5.87
C THR A 8 -3.62 -11.72 4.66
N VAL A 9 -2.75 -10.73 4.41
CA VAL A 9 -1.78 -10.78 3.29
C VAL A 9 -0.90 -12.04 3.31
N ARG A 10 -0.65 -12.62 4.49
CA ARG A 10 0.15 -13.84 4.68
C ARG A 10 -0.56 -15.08 4.13
N GLN A 11 -1.89 -15.11 4.21
CA GLN A 11 -2.75 -16.22 3.79
C GLN A 11 -3.10 -16.17 2.29
N LEU A 12 -2.79 -15.07 1.61
CA LEU A 12 -2.96 -14.95 0.17
C LEU A 12 -2.02 -15.90 -0.60
N SER A 13 -2.47 -16.35 -1.77
CA SER A 13 -1.63 -17.04 -2.75
C SER A 13 -0.54 -16.10 -3.28
N ASP A 14 0.56 -16.64 -3.81
CA ASP A 14 1.66 -15.81 -4.35
C ASP A 14 1.19 -14.84 -5.44
N ALA A 15 0.27 -15.26 -6.30
CA ALA A 15 -0.34 -14.41 -7.32
C ALA A 15 -1.12 -13.24 -6.68
N ALA A 16 -1.94 -13.53 -5.66
CA ALA A 16 -2.71 -12.51 -4.95
C ALA A 16 -1.82 -11.58 -4.12
N LYS A 17 -0.73 -12.07 -3.53
CA LYS A 17 0.28 -11.23 -2.86
C LYS A 17 0.92 -10.26 -3.84
N HIS A 18 1.34 -10.75 -5.01
CA HIS A 18 1.93 -9.90 -6.04
C HIS A 18 0.95 -8.83 -6.51
N HIS A 19 -0.31 -9.21 -6.71
CA HIS A 19 -1.37 -8.29 -7.09
C HIS A 19 -1.62 -7.22 -6.00
N ALA A 20 -1.74 -7.64 -4.73
CA ALA A 20 -1.91 -6.75 -3.58
C ALA A 20 -0.77 -5.73 -3.45
N VAL A 21 0.47 -6.21 -3.57
CA VAL A 21 1.68 -5.37 -3.56
C VAL A 21 1.66 -4.39 -4.72
N GLY A 22 1.29 -4.82 -5.93
CA GLY A 22 1.21 -3.93 -7.09
C GLY A 22 0.16 -2.84 -6.95
N LEU A 23 -1.03 -3.20 -6.45
CA LEU A 23 -2.09 -2.24 -6.15
C LEU A 23 -1.63 -1.21 -5.10
N PHE A 24 -0.96 -1.68 -4.04
CA PHE A 24 -0.48 -0.81 -2.99
C PHE A 24 0.68 0.08 -3.45
N ALA A 25 1.66 -0.44 -4.18
CA ALA A 25 2.78 0.33 -4.71
C ALA A 25 2.30 1.45 -5.64
N LYS A 26 1.33 1.17 -6.52
CA LYS A 26 0.71 2.19 -7.38
C LYS A 26 0.04 3.29 -6.56
N PHE A 27 -0.71 2.91 -5.53
CA PHE A 27 -1.32 3.85 -4.60
C PHE A 27 -0.25 4.69 -3.86
N TYR A 28 0.78 4.05 -3.33
CA TYR A 28 1.85 4.69 -2.58
C TYR A 28 2.55 5.78 -3.38
N ILE A 29 2.95 5.47 -4.62
CA ILE A 29 3.61 6.45 -5.51
C ILE A 29 2.70 7.66 -5.77
N GLN A 30 1.40 7.42 -6.02
CA GLN A 30 0.44 8.52 -6.24
C GLN A 30 0.25 9.38 -4.99
N SER A 31 0.18 8.75 -3.82
CA SER A 31 0.03 9.42 -2.52
C SER A 31 1.30 10.18 -2.12
N PHE A 32 2.49 9.63 -2.39
CA PHE A 32 3.78 10.29 -2.20
C PHE A 32 3.85 11.60 -2.98
N ARG A 33 3.50 11.57 -4.29
CA ARG A 33 3.50 12.77 -5.14
C ARG A 33 2.51 13.84 -4.71
N ARG A 34 1.49 13.46 -3.93
CA ARG A 34 0.48 14.38 -3.38
C ARG A 34 0.80 14.81 -1.94
N ASN A 35 1.95 14.37 -1.40
CA ASN A 35 2.33 14.55 -0.01
C ASN A 35 1.27 14.03 0.98
N LYS A 36 0.58 12.94 0.62
CA LYS A 36 -0.50 12.30 1.38
C LYS A 36 -0.06 10.95 1.93
N LEU A 37 1.04 10.92 2.69
CA LEU A 37 1.52 9.71 3.37
C LEU A 37 1.56 9.87 4.89
N GLU A 38 1.01 10.96 5.43
CA GLU A 38 1.02 11.26 6.86
C GLU A 38 0.51 10.10 7.71
N ILE A 39 -0.65 9.54 7.38
CA ILE A 39 -1.23 8.37 8.09
C ILE A 39 -0.30 7.15 8.11
N LEU A 40 0.56 6.97 7.10
CA LEU A 40 1.47 5.84 7.07
C LEU A 40 2.61 6.00 8.09
N THR A 41 2.90 7.23 8.52
CA THR A 41 3.92 7.51 9.55
C THR A 41 3.50 7.07 10.96
N ASP A 42 2.21 6.87 11.20
CA ASP A 42 1.69 6.28 12.45
C ASP A 42 2.01 4.78 12.60
N TYR A 43 2.43 4.13 11.53
CA TYR A 43 2.76 2.70 11.52
C TYR A 43 4.27 2.50 11.67
N PRO A 44 4.73 1.37 12.25
CA PRO A 44 6.15 1.04 12.39
C PRO A 44 6.74 0.54 11.06
N ILE A 45 6.61 1.37 10.01
CA ILE A 45 7.04 1.11 8.63
C ILE A 45 7.97 2.21 8.10
N VAL A 46 8.44 3.08 9.00
CA VAL A 46 9.34 4.20 8.70
C VAL A 46 10.57 3.76 7.89
N PRO A 47 11.32 2.70 8.26
CA PRO A 47 12.52 2.36 7.51
C PRO A 47 12.21 1.89 6.08
N GLU A 48 11.12 1.14 5.89
CA GLU A 48 10.67 0.71 4.56
C GLU A 48 10.22 1.92 3.72
N MET A 49 9.45 2.82 4.32
CA MET A 49 9.00 4.05 3.69
C MET A 49 10.16 4.94 3.28
N GLU A 50 11.16 5.14 4.14
CA GLU A 50 12.33 5.98 3.84
C GLU A 50 13.08 5.47 2.61
N GLN A 51 13.30 4.15 2.52
CA GLN A 51 13.98 3.55 1.37
C GLN A 51 13.19 3.70 0.07
N ILE A 52 11.87 3.47 0.13
CA ILE A 52 10.99 3.66 -1.03
C ILE A 52 10.93 5.14 -1.43
N ASN A 53 10.81 6.05 -0.46
CA ASN A 53 10.73 7.49 -0.69
C ASN A 53 12.03 8.03 -1.30
N HIS A 54 13.18 7.57 -0.79
CA HIS A 54 14.48 7.90 -1.35
C HIS A 54 14.56 7.47 -2.81
N TYR A 55 14.17 6.23 -3.12
CA TYR A 55 14.16 5.72 -4.48
C TYR A 55 13.22 6.50 -5.41
N ILE A 56 11.98 6.78 -4.98
CA ILE A 56 11.04 7.60 -5.77
C ILE A 56 11.61 8.99 -6.03
N THR A 57 12.25 9.59 -5.04
CA THR A 57 12.84 10.94 -5.16
C THR A 57 14.01 10.95 -6.14
N GLN A 58 14.93 9.98 -6.04
CA GLN A 58 16.05 9.83 -6.96
C GLN A 58 15.61 9.54 -8.40
N ASN A 59 14.48 8.86 -8.57
CA ASN A 59 13.96 8.43 -9.87
C ASN A 59 12.69 9.19 -10.28
N ASN A 60 12.44 10.38 -9.75
CA ASN A 60 11.23 11.17 -10.02
C ASN A 60 11.09 11.60 -11.50
N SER A 61 12.18 11.54 -12.27
CA SER A 61 12.20 11.78 -13.71
C SER A 61 11.65 10.60 -14.53
N PHE A 62 11.50 9.42 -13.95
CA PHE A 62 10.99 8.24 -14.66
C PHE A 62 9.49 8.34 -14.92
N HIS A 63 9.06 7.67 -16.00
CA HIS A 63 7.64 7.48 -16.24
C HIS A 63 7.01 6.65 -15.10
N PRO A 64 5.76 6.94 -14.69
CA PRO A 64 5.11 6.26 -13.58
C PRO A 64 5.08 4.73 -13.69
N GLU A 65 4.90 4.21 -14.91
CA GLU A 65 4.87 2.77 -15.18
C GLU A 65 6.25 2.14 -15.02
N GLN A 66 7.29 2.83 -15.52
CA GLN A 66 8.67 2.40 -15.37
C GLN A 66 9.08 2.41 -13.89
N LEU A 67 8.71 3.46 -13.16
CA LEU A 67 8.99 3.58 -11.74
C LEU A 67 8.29 2.47 -10.95
N LEU A 68 7.00 2.24 -11.22
CA LEU A 68 6.21 1.18 -10.58
C LEU A 68 6.85 -0.19 -10.82
N SER A 69 7.23 -0.51 -12.06
CA SER A 69 7.85 -1.80 -12.38
C SER A 69 9.17 -2.01 -11.64
N GLN A 70 10.04 -0.99 -11.57
CA GLN A 70 11.31 -1.12 -10.85
C GLN A 70 11.11 -1.21 -9.33
N ILE A 71 10.18 -0.42 -8.80
CA ILE A 71 9.82 -0.45 -7.38
C ILE A 71 9.24 -1.81 -6.99
N GLN A 72 8.39 -2.42 -7.82
CA GLN A 72 7.86 -3.75 -7.55
C GLN A 72 8.96 -4.82 -7.56
N GLN A 73 9.96 -4.71 -8.44
CA GLN A 73 11.07 -5.66 -8.51
C GLN A 73 12.07 -5.50 -7.35
N SER A 74 12.48 -4.27 -7.05
CA SER A 74 13.52 -3.99 -6.06
C SER A 74 12.99 -3.81 -4.64
N TYR A 75 11.75 -3.34 -4.49
CA TYR A 75 11.14 -2.99 -3.20
C TYR A 75 9.83 -3.75 -2.93
N GLY A 76 9.48 -4.76 -3.72
CA GLY A 76 8.26 -5.55 -3.52
C GLY A 76 8.16 -6.18 -2.12
N SER A 77 9.28 -6.61 -1.54
CA SER A 77 9.33 -7.13 -0.17
C SER A 77 8.97 -6.07 0.87
N TYR A 78 9.49 -4.85 0.72
CA TYR A 78 9.17 -3.74 1.62
C TYR A 78 7.68 -3.38 1.61
N PHE A 79 7.05 -3.36 0.44
CA PHE A 79 5.59 -3.20 0.39
C PHE A 79 4.86 -4.34 1.06
N TYR A 80 5.30 -5.58 0.88
CA TYR A 80 4.70 -6.72 1.55
C TYR A 80 4.80 -6.60 3.08
N ASP A 81 5.95 -6.18 3.60
CA ASP A 81 6.13 -5.93 5.04
C ASP A 81 5.23 -4.78 5.52
N ILE A 82 5.09 -3.70 4.75
CA ILE A 82 4.13 -2.63 5.04
C ILE A 82 2.71 -3.21 5.13
N LEU A 83 2.29 -4.02 4.16
CA LEU A 83 0.95 -4.63 4.14
C LEU A 83 0.69 -5.50 5.38
N ILE A 84 1.72 -6.17 5.91
CA ILE A 84 1.62 -6.91 7.17
C ILE A 84 1.36 -5.95 8.34
N GLN A 85 2.08 -4.84 8.43
CA GLN A 85 1.95 -3.87 9.51
C GLN A 85 0.64 -3.09 9.49
N LEU A 86 0.08 -2.85 8.31
CA LEU A 86 -1.22 -2.18 8.17
C LEU A 86 -2.38 -2.99 8.76
N LYS A 87 -2.18 -4.30 9.02
CA LYS A 87 -3.19 -5.24 9.53
C LYS A 87 -4.50 -5.18 8.75
N GLN A 88 -4.41 -4.90 7.45
CA GLN A 88 -5.55 -4.83 6.55
C GLN A 88 -5.92 -6.24 6.07
N ASN A 89 -7.22 -6.52 5.98
CA ASN A 89 -7.70 -7.76 5.38
C ASN A 89 -7.86 -7.61 3.87
N PHE A 90 -7.73 -8.72 3.17
CA PHE A 90 -7.75 -8.84 1.72
C PHE A 90 -8.75 -9.89 1.29
N ARG A 91 -9.27 -9.74 0.08
CA ARG A 91 -10.00 -10.78 -0.63
C ARG A 91 -9.01 -11.79 -1.22
N ASP A 92 -9.54 -12.93 -1.64
CA ASP A 92 -8.82 -14.03 -2.27
C ASP A 92 -7.99 -13.61 -3.51
N ASP A 93 -8.43 -12.57 -4.21
CA ASP A 93 -7.75 -11.97 -5.37
C ASP A 93 -6.61 -10.99 -5.01
N GLY A 94 -6.40 -10.70 -3.72
CA GLY A 94 -5.43 -9.71 -3.23
C GLY A 94 -5.93 -8.27 -3.21
N THR A 95 -7.20 -8.03 -3.50
CA THR A 95 -7.83 -6.71 -3.35
C THR A 95 -8.09 -6.45 -1.85
N PRO A 96 -7.80 -5.24 -1.31
CA PRO A 96 -8.10 -4.92 0.08
C PRO A 96 -9.61 -5.02 0.34
N SER A 97 -10.02 -5.50 1.52
CA SER A 97 -11.44 -5.64 1.88
C SER A 97 -12.21 -4.30 1.89
N ALA A 98 -11.50 -3.19 2.10
CA ALA A 98 -12.02 -1.83 1.94
C ALA A 98 -12.35 -1.45 0.47
N GLY A 99 -12.05 -2.31 -0.49
CA GLY A 99 -12.27 -2.13 -1.92
C GLY A 99 -11.09 -1.49 -2.65
N SER A 100 -10.57 -0.36 -2.16
CA SER A 100 -9.36 0.26 -2.70
C SER A 100 -8.51 0.90 -1.62
N TRP A 101 -7.19 0.99 -1.87
CA TRP A 101 -6.27 1.69 -0.98
C TRP A 101 -6.60 3.17 -0.84
N THR A 102 -7.10 3.81 -1.90
CA THR A 102 -7.57 5.20 -1.84
C THR A 102 -8.76 5.35 -0.89
N LYS A 103 -9.71 4.41 -0.92
CA LYS A 103 -10.86 4.42 -0.01
C LYS A 103 -10.43 4.15 1.43
N TRP A 104 -9.65 3.10 1.66
CA TRP A 104 -9.07 2.78 2.97
C TRP A 104 -8.32 3.97 3.58
N TYR A 105 -7.47 4.62 2.79
CA TYR A 105 -6.71 5.78 3.23
C TYR A 105 -7.61 6.99 3.53
N SER A 106 -8.64 7.21 2.71
CA SER A 106 -9.59 8.30 2.94
C SER A 106 -10.44 8.07 4.19
N GLU A 107 -10.83 6.84 4.48
CA GLU A 107 -11.56 6.48 5.72
C GLU A 107 -10.69 6.72 6.96
N LYS A 108 -9.40 6.36 6.91
CA LYS A 108 -8.45 6.69 7.97
C LYS A 108 -8.25 8.20 8.13
N PHE A 109 -8.20 8.95 7.03
CA PHE A 109 -8.03 10.40 7.06
C PHE A 109 -9.29 11.13 7.56
N GLN A 110 -10.48 10.65 7.17
CA GLN A 110 -11.75 11.21 7.64
C GLN A 110 -11.97 10.91 9.12
N GLY A 111 -11.57 9.72 9.60
CA GLY A 111 -11.57 9.41 11.03
C GLY A 111 -10.75 10.39 11.88
N LEU A 112 -9.71 11.02 11.30
CA LEU A 112 -8.91 12.07 11.95
C LEU A 112 -9.56 13.48 11.91
N ARG A 113 -10.62 13.68 11.11
CA ARG A 113 -11.31 14.98 10.97
C ARG A 113 -12.67 15.06 11.68
N VAL A 114 -13.13 13.99 12.31
CA VAL A 114 -14.36 13.97 13.13
C VAL A 114 -14.03 13.91 14.61
N GLU A 115 -13.31 14.92 15.08
CA GLU A 115 -13.36 15.39 16.48
C GLU A 115 -13.38 16.92 16.41
N GLU A 116 -14.56 17.47 16.09
CA GLU A 116 -14.96 18.86 16.40
C GLU A 116 -16.38 18.86 16.96
#